data_AF-A0A0B8NIJ9-F1
#
_entry.id   AF-A0A0B8NIJ9-F1
#
_cell.length_a   1.000
_cell.length_b   1.000
_cell.length_c   1.000
_cell.angle_alpha   90.00
_cell.angle_beta   90.00
_cell.angle_gamma   90.00
#
_symmetry.space_group_name_H-M   'P 1'
#
loop_
_entity.id
_entity.type
_entity.pdbx_description
1 polymer ?
#
loop_
_entity_poly.entity_id
_entity_poly.type
_entity_poly.pdbx_seq_one_letter_code
_entity_poly.pdbx_strand_id
1 'polypeptide(L)'
;MQLQKIDKQVYRSRLKVVIVGCIASLAIASLAISQSLILIFPSETGSHFHWNLLGVVVSAIALAAVLIKFKSHPKMKEVAYVWDLKQALNLIYRKNRKLLAAAEQGNAEAMLALQFSYEGSSALGIRR
;
A
#
# COMPACT_ATOMS: atom_id res chain seq x y z
N MET A 1 15.17 6.55 -7.61
CA MET A 1 14.62 7.36 -6.48
C MET A 1 15.76 7.78 -5.59
N GLN A 2 15.74 8.99 -5.04
CA GLN A 2 16.71 9.44 -4.05
C GLN A 2 16.12 9.28 -2.65
N LEU A 3 16.95 8.87 -1.68
CA LEU A 3 16.53 8.72 -0.29
C LEU A 3 16.37 10.10 0.38
N GLN A 4 15.15 10.44 0.78
CA GLN A 4 14.83 11.65 1.54
C GLN A 4 14.83 11.36 3.05
N LYS A 5 15.28 12.34 3.84
CA LYS A 5 15.13 12.30 5.31
C LYS A 5 13.64 12.41 5.68
N ILE A 6 13.10 11.35 6.28
CA ILE A 6 11.72 11.31 6.77
C ILE A 6 11.70 11.68 8.25
N ASP A 7 10.86 12.63 8.62
CA ASP A 7 10.47 12.82 10.02
C ASP A 7 9.49 11.71 10.44
N LYS A 8 9.97 10.84 11.35
CA LYS A 8 9.20 9.67 11.82
C LYS A 8 7.95 10.08 12.62
N GLN A 9 7.97 11.22 13.33
CA GLN A 9 6.83 11.67 14.12
C GLN A 9 5.71 12.17 13.22
N VAL A 10 6.05 13.00 12.22
CA VAL A 10 5.07 13.53 11.27
C VAL A 10 4.49 12.41 10.40
N TYR A 11 5.33 11.48 9.92
CA TYR A 11 4.88 10.30 9.19
C TYR A 11 3.89 9.46 9.99
N ARG A 12 4.20 9.13 11.26
CA ARG A 12 3.31 8.32 12.10
C ARG A 12 1.98 9.02 12.36
N SER A 13 1.98 10.33 12.60
CA SER A 13 0.77 11.12 12.82
C SER A 13 -0.14 11.10 11.57
N ARG A 14 0.42 11.42 10.40
CA ARG A 14 -0.32 11.41 9.13
C ARG A 14 -0.82 10.03 8.76
N LEU A 15 0.01 9.00 8.96
CA LEU A 15 -0.37 7.61 8.68
C LEU A 15 -1.54 7.17 9.55
N LYS A 16 -1.56 7.52 10.85
CA LYS A 16 -2.69 7.19 11.73
C LYS A 16 -4.00 7.79 11.23
N VAL A 17 -3.98 9.06 10.82
CA VAL A 17 -5.16 9.74 10.26
C VAL A 17 -5.64 9.03 9.00
N VAL A 18 -4.72 8.66 8.10
CA VAL A 18 -5.05 7.91 6.87
C VAL A 18 -5.64 6.54 7.21
N ILE A 19 -5.05 5.80 8.15
CA ILE A 19 -5.53 4.47 8.56
C ILE A 19 -6.94 4.56 9.14
N VAL A 20 -7.18 5.49 10.07
CA VAL A 20 -8.50 5.68 10.69
C VAL A 20 -9.53 6.07 9.63
N GLY A 21 -9.19 7.01 8.73
CA GLY A 21 -10.05 7.38 7.62
C GLY A 21 -10.36 6.21 6.68
N CYS A 22 -9.36 5.38 6.38
CA CYS A 22 -9.54 4.16 5.59
C CYS A 22 -10.51 3.18 6.25
N ILE A 23 -10.31 2.87 7.53
CA ILE A 23 -11.16 1.94 8.28
C ILE A 23 -12.60 2.46 8.31
N ALA A 24 -12.81 3.73 8.66
CA ALA A 24 -14.14 4.34 8.71
C ALA A 24 -14.82 4.31 7.32
N SER A 25 -14.10 4.72 6.28
CA SER A 25 -14.63 4.72 4.92
C SER A 25 -14.95 3.33 4.40
N LEU A 26 -14.10 2.33 4.67
CA LEU A 26 -14.31 0.95 4.27
C LEU A 26 -15.53 0.35 4.97
N ALA A 27 -15.69 0.59 6.27
CA ALA A 27 -16.83 0.09 7.03
C ALA A 27 -18.15 0.67 6.49
N ILE A 28 -18.20 1.98 6.27
CA ILE A 28 -19.40 2.65 5.73
C ILE A 28 -19.68 2.21 4.29
N ALA A 29 -18.67 2.22 3.42
CA ALA A 29 -18.82 1.86 2.01
C ALA A 29 -19.22 0.40 1.84
N SER A 30 -18.63 -0.52 2.62
CA SER A 30 -18.95 -1.94 2.57
C SER A 30 -20.42 -2.18 2.92
N LEU A 31 -20.91 -1.57 4.01
CA LEU A 31 -22.31 -1.69 4.42
C LEU A 31 -23.26 -1.05 3.40
N ALA A 32 -22.92 0.14 2.90
CA ALA A 32 -23.74 0.85 1.92
C ALA A 32 -23.84 0.07 0.59
N ILE A 33 -22.71 -0.43 0.07
CA ILE A 33 -22.66 -1.17 -1.19
C ILE A 33 -23.35 -2.52 -1.05
N SER A 34 -23.12 -3.25 0.06
CA SER A 34 -23.75 -4.54 0.29
C SER A 34 -25.28 -4.42 0.40
N GLN A 35 -25.77 -3.43 1.14
CA GLN A 35 -27.22 -3.18 1.26
C GLN A 35 -27.84 -2.73 -0.07
N SER A 36 -27.14 -1.88 -0.84
CA SER A 36 -27.61 -1.45 -2.16
C SER A 36 -27.72 -2.62 -3.14
N LEU A 37 -26.76 -3.54 -3.13
CA LEU A 37 -26.76 -4.74 -3.97
C LEU A 37 -27.92 -5.69 -3.61
N ILE A 38 -28.18 -5.90 -2.32
CA ILE A 38 -29.29 -6.75 -1.85
C ILE A 38 -30.64 -6.16 -2.29
N LEU A 39 -30.77 -4.84 -2.28
CA LEU A 39 -32.01 -4.15 -2.67
C LEU A 39 -32.27 -4.19 -4.19
N ILE A 40 -31.20 -4.15 -5.00
CA ILE A 40 -31.30 -4.21 -6.47
C ILE A 40 -31.44 -5.66 -6.97
N PHE A 41 -30.81 -6.62 -6.29
CA PHE A 41 -30.85 -8.05 -6.62
C PHE A 41 -31.32 -8.90 -5.44
N PRO A 42 -32.62 -8.89 -5.12
CA PRO A 42 -33.17 -9.77 -4.10
C PRO A 42 -33.01 -11.23 -4.55
N SER A 43 -32.26 -12.03 -3.77
CA SER A 43 -32.09 -13.46 -4.02
C SER A 43 -33.17 -14.26 -3.32
N GLU A 44 -33.94 -15.07 -4.05
CA GLU A 44 -35.00 -15.91 -3.46
C GLU A 44 -34.46 -17.11 -2.65
N THR A 45 -33.17 -17.42 -2.77
CA THR A 45 -32.53 -18.60 -2.17
C THR A 45 -31.82 -18.33 -0.84
N GLY A 46 -31.98 -17.13 -0.25
CA GLY A 46 -31.54 -16.82 1.13
C GLY A 46 -30.03 -16.60 1.35
N SER A 47 -29.15 -16.87 0.37
CA SER A 47 -27.71 -16.66 0.54
C SER A 47 -27.22 -15.32 -0.03
N HIS A 48 -27.15 -14.31 0.83
CA HIS A 48 -26.63 -12.96 0.51
C HIS A 48 -25.11 -12.81 0.77
N PHE A 49 -24.40 -13.90 1.09
CA PHE A 49 -22.97 -13.87 1.40
C PHE A 49 -22.13 -13.34 0.23
N HIS A 50 -22.44 -13.76 -1.00
CA HIS A 50 -21.72 -13.33 -2.20
C HIS A 50 -21.80 -11.81 -2.41
N TRP A 51 -22.97 -11.21 -2.17
CA TRP A 51 -23.17 -9.76 -2.32
C TRP A 51 -22.44 -8.96 -1.25
N ASN A 52 -22.38 -9.46 -0.02
CA ASN A 52 -21.56 -8.86 1.03
C ASN A 52 -20.06 -8.93 0.70
N LEU A 53 -19.59 -10.09 0.24
CA LEU A 53 -18.20 -10.27 -0.17
C LEU A 53 -17.84 -9.33 -1.33
N LEU A 54 -18.72 -9.22 -2.32
CA LEU A 54 -18.54 -8.31 -3.46
C LEU A 54 -18.49 -6.85 -2.98
N GLY A 55 -19.38 -6.46 -2.07
CA GLY A 55 -19.39 -5.12 -1.48
C GLY A 55 -18.09 -4.75 -0.77
N VAL A 56 -17.50 -5.68 -0.01
CA VAL A 56 -16.19 -5.50 0.63
C VAL A 56 -15.08 -5.33 -0.41
N VAL A 57 -15.03 -6.20 -1.42
CA VAL A 57 -13.98 -6.17 -2.46
C VAL A 57 -14.04 -4.86 -3.25
N VAL A 58 -15.22 -4.45 -3.69
CA VAL A 58 -15.40 -3.19 -4.44
C VAL A 58 -15.05 -1.98 -3.57
N SER A 59 -15.46 -1.98 -2.30
CA SER A 59 -15.10 -0.91 -1.35
C SER A 59 -13.59 -0.81 -1.16
N ALA A 60 -12.89 -1.94 -1.04
CA ALA A 60 -11.45 -1.97 -0.90
C ALA A 60 -10.74 -1.43 -2.16
N ILE A 61 -11.19 -1.81 -3.35
CA ILE A 61 -10.64 -1.31 -4.62
C ILE A 61 -10.89 0.20 -4.77
N ALA A 62 -12.11 0.66 -4.50
CA ALA A 62 -12.46 2.08 -4.55
C ALA A 62 -11.62 2.89 -3.56
N LEU A 63 -11.46 2.40 -2.33
CA LEU A 63 -10.62 3.04 -1.32
C LEU A 63 -9.15 3.10 -1.76
N ALA A 64 -8.60 2.02 -2.32
CA ALA A 64 -7.25 2.01 -2.86
C ALA A 64 -7.08 3.04 -3.98
N ALA A 65 -8.04 3.14 -4.91
CA ALA A 65 -8.02 4.12 -5.99
C ALA A 65 -8.05 5.57 -5.47
N VAL A 66 -8.87 5.84 -4.45
CA VAL A 66 -8.93 7.15 -3.78
C VAL A 66 -7.57 7.47 -3.16
N LEU A 67 -6.96 6.56 -2.41
CA LEU A 67 -5.64 6.77 -1.81
C LEU A 67 -4.55 7.05 -2.86
N ILE A 68 -4.57 6.33 -3.98
CA ILE A 68 -3.64 6.56 -5.09
C ILE A 68 -3.86 7.95 -5.70
N LYS A 69 -5.10 8.39 -5.87
CA LYS A 69 -5.40 9.73 -6.38
C LYS A 69 -4.97 10.83 -5.42
N PHE A 70 -5.18 10.63 -4.11
CA PHE A 70 -4.77 11.57 -3.06
C PHE A 70 -3.26 11.60 -2.82
N LYS A 71 -2.49 10.69 -3.41
CA LYS A 71 -1.03 10.63 -3.30
C LYS A 71 -0.32 11.92 -3.76
N SER A 72 -0.93 12.67 -4.68
CA SER A 72 -0.42 13.97 -5.16
C SER A 72 -0.62 15.13 -4.16
N HIS A 73 -1.46 14.94 -3.13
CA HIS A 73 -1.80 16.00 -2.19
C HIS A 73 -0.62 16.30 -1.25
N PRO A 74 -0.30 17.58 -0.95
CA PRO A 74 0.86 17.95 -0.14
C PRO A 74 0.91 17.30 1.25
N LYS A 75 -0.26 17.09 1.89
CA LYS A 75 -0.36 16.35 3.17
C LYS A 75 0.01 14.87 3.05
N MET A 76 -0.12 14.26 1.87
CA MET A 76 0.20 12.85 1.63
C MET A 76 1.64 12.63 1.19
N LYS A 77 2.44 13.68 0.91
CA LYS A 77 3.81 13.54 0.37
C LYS A 77 4.71 12.56 1.14
N GLU A 78 4.72 12.63 2.47
CA GLU A 78 5.52 11.73 3.30
C GLU A 78 5.01 10.28 3.27
N VAL A 79 3.68 10.10 3.31
CA VAL A 79 3.05 8.78 3.26
C VAL A 79 3.25 8.14 1.88
N ALA A 80 3.08 8.93 0.82
CA ALA A 80 3.31 8.59 -0.58
C ALA A 80 4.77 8.18 -0.83
N TYR A 81 5.71 8.97 -0.30
CA TYR A 81 7.14 8.68 -0.41
C TYR A 81 7.50 7.37 0.29
N VAL A 82 7.00 7.13 1.50
CA VAL A 82 7.22 5.87 2.23
C VAL A 82 6.59 4.68 1.51
N TRP A 83 5.40 4.87 0.94
CA TRP A 83 4.73 3.84 0.13
C TRP A 83 5.59 3.44 -1.07
N ASP A 84 6.06 4.44 -1.83
CA ASP A 84 6.92 4.23 -2.99
C ASP A 84 8.25 3.58 -2.63
N LEU A 85 8.86 4.03 -1.54
CA LEU A 85 10.09 3.43 -1.03
C LEU A 85 9.87 1.96 -0.68
N LYS A 86 8.79 1.62 0.03
CA LYS A 86 8.43 0.22 0.32
C LYS A 86 8.19 -0.60 -0.95
N GLN A 87 7.53 -0.03 -1.95
CA GLN A 87 7.28 -0.72 -3.22
C GLN A 87 8.59 -0.99 -3.98
N ALA A 88 9.51 -0.01 -4.02
CA ALA A 88 10.83 -0.17 -4.60
C ALA A 88 11.65 -1.23 -3.85
N LEU A 89 11.65 -1.20 -2.52
CA LEU A 89 12.32 -2.21 -1.68
C LEU A 89 11.75 -3.61 -1.90
N ASN A 90 10.42 -3.73 -2.03
CA ASN A 90 9.75 -5.00 -2.30
C ASN A 90 10.08 -5.54 -3.71
N LEU A 91 10.21 -4.66 -4.71
CA LEU A 91 10.65 -5.06 -6.05
C LEU A 91 12.07 -5.64 -6.03
N ILE A 92 12.99 -4.99 -5.31
CA ILE A 92 14.36 -5.48 -5.13
C ILE A 92 14.35 -6.80 -4.36
N TYR A 93 13.58 -6.89 -3.28
CA TYR A 93 13.42 -8.12 -2.49
C TYR A 93 12.94 -9.30 -3.34
N ARG A 94 11.92 -9.09 -4.18
CA ARG A 94 11.41 -10.14 -5.11
C ARG A 94 12.47 -10.61 -6.10
N LYS A 95 13.43 -9.76 -6.46
CA LYS A 95 14.53 -10.07 -7.39
C LYS A 95 15.86 -10.38 -6.68
N ASN A 96 15.87 -10.46 -5.35
CA ASN A 96 17.09 -10.48 -4.54
C ASN A 96 18.06 -11.59 -4.95
N ARG A 97 17.56 -12.82 -5.21
CA ARG A 97 18.41 -13.95 -5.62
C ARG A 97 19.17 -13.67 -6.92
N LYS A 98 18.52 -13.05 -7.91
CA LYS A 98 19.15 -12.70 -9.19
C LYS A 98 20.15 -11.56 -9.01
N LEU A 99 19.81 -10.59 -8.17
CA LEU A 99 20.68 -9.45 -7.87
C LEU A 99 21.93 -9.87 -7.11
N LEU A 100 21.83 -10.79 -6.15
CA LEU A 100 22.98 -11.35 -5.44
C LEU A 100 23.92 -12.09 -6.39
N ALA A 101 23.40 -12.99 -7.23
CA ALA A 101 24.21 -13.71 -8.20
C ALA A 101 24.90 -12.77 -9.21
N ALA A 102 24.21 -11.71 -9.66
CA ALA A 102 24.81 -10.70 -10.53
C ALA A 102 25.86 -9.84 -9.82
N ALA A 103 25.64 -9.51 -8.54
CA ALA A 103 26.61 -8.77 -7.72
C ALA A 103 27.88 -9.58 -7.47
N GLU A 104 27.77 -10.89 -7.24
CA GLU A 104 28.92 -11.81 -7.13
C GLU A 104 29.74 -11.87 -8.43
N GLN A 105 29.10 -11.66 -9.57
CA GLN A 105 29.76 -11.55 -10.89
C GLN A 105 30.34 -10.16 -11.16
N GLY A 106 30.33 -9.25 -10.18
CA GLY A 106 30.86 -7.89 -10.31
C GLY A 106 29.93 -6.89 -11.01
N ASN A 107 28.64 -7.21 -11.18
CA ASN A 107 27.70 -6.28 -11.80
C ASN A 107 27.44 -5.07 -10.89
N ALA A 108 27.90 -3.90 -11.33
CA ALA A 108 27.76 -2.64 -10.58
C ALA A 108 26.30 -2.22 -10.32
N GLU A 109 25.39 -2.44 -11.27
CA GLU A 109 23.98 -2.09 -11.10
C GLU A 109 23.31 -2.97 -10.04
N ALA A 110 23.67 -4.25 -9.99
CA ALA A 110 23.16 -5.18 -8.99
C ALA A 110 23.63 -4.80 -7.57
N MET A 111 24.91 -4.43 -7.43
CA MET A 111 25.47 -3.94 -6.17
C MET A 111 24.79 -2.63 -5.72
N LEU A 112 24.59 -1.67 -6.64
CA LEU A 112 23.88 -0.43 -6.35
C LEU A 112 22.43 -0.67 -5.92
N ALA A 113 21.73 -1.61 -6.56
CA ALA A 113 20.35 -1.95 -6.18
C ALA A 113 20.28 -2.58 -4.77
N LEU A 114 21.23 -3.45 -4.43
CA LEU A 114 21.33 -4.05 -3.10
C LEU A 114 21.68 -3.01 -2.04
N GLN A 115 22.63 -2.11 -2.32
CA GLN A 115 23.00 -1.00 -1.44
C GLN A 115 21.81 -0.06 -1.19
N PHE A 116 21.12 0.38 -2.26
CA PHE A 116 19.90 1.17 -2.14
C PHE A 116 18.86 0.49 -1.25
N SER A 117 18.72 -0.83 -1.40
CA SER A 117 17.80 -1.62 -0.59
C SER A 117 18.18 -1.65 0.90
N TYR A 118 19.48 -1.68 1.20
CA TYR A 118 19.99 -1.64 2.57
C TYR A 118 19.78 -0.27 3.23
N GLU A 119 20.17 0.80 2.54
CA GLU A 119 20.01 2.17 3.02
C GLU A 119 18.53 2.56 3.18
N GLY A 120 17.69 2.18 2.21
CA GLY A 120 16.25 2.45 2.26
C GLY A 120 15.53 1.71 3.39
N SER A 121 15.91 0.45 3.67
CA SER A 121 15.34 -0.31 4.79
C SER A 121 15.75 0.31 6.14
N SER A 122 17.01 0.70 6.27
CA SER A 122 17.55 1.38 7.45
C SER A 122 16.88 2.72 7.71
N ALA A 123 16.65 3.53 6.67
CA ALA A 123 15.94 4.82 6.76
C ALA A 123 14.51 4.66 7.31
N LEU A 124 13.83 3.57 6.93
CA LEU A 124 12.49 3.23 7.44
C LEU A 124 12.49 2.63 8.85
N GLY A 125 13.67 2.32 9.41
CA GLY A 125 13.78 1.58 10.68
C GLY A 125 13.33 0.13 10.58
N ILE A 126 13.26 -0.42 9.37
CA ILE A 126 13.02 -1.83 9.11
C ILE A 126 14.39 -2.50 9.19
N ARG A 127 14.72 -3.10 10.33
CA ARG A 127 15.88 -4.00 10.40
C ARG A 127 15.54 -5.23 9.55
N ARG A 128 16.29 -5.45 8.47
CA ARG A 128 16.32 -6.74 7.79
C ARG A 128 17.16 -7.71 8.60
#